data_AF-A0AAP5VSC2-F1
#
_entry.id   AF-A0AAP5VSC2-F1
#
_cell.length_a   1.000
_cell.length_b   1.000
_cell.length_c   1.000
_cell.angle_alpha   90.00
_cell.angle_beta   90.00
_cell.angle_gamma   90.00
#
_symmetry.space_group_name_H-M   'P 1'
#
loop_
_entity.id
_entity.type
_entity.pdbx_description
1 polymer ?
#
loop_
_entity_poly.entity_id
_entity_poly.type
_entity_poly.pdbx_seq_one_letter_code
_entity_poly.pdbx_strand_id
1 'polypeptide(L)'
;MSKLKTARELKNLTQEELSEKSKISVRTIQRIEAGTEPKGHTLRALAQALDIEEYALQDKIIVSEVEIPKDETNPKEELTEVNYTSVKIINLSSVLFILLPPLNILVPLLLMFTMKQKNNLVKQIISVQIMWTVLAPVVFMLGVFLKLGRQFILVLMILIVLSNLFIILRNAAGIDKNKRLFYRLNFNMI
;
A
#
# COMPACT_ATOMS: atom_id res chain seq x y z
N MET A 1 7.62 -6.59 23.03
CA MET A 1 8.81 -7.43 22.81
C MET A 1 9.59 -6.84 21.65
N SER A 2 10.94 -6.84 21.69
CA SER A 2 11.77 -6.36 20.56
C SER A 2 11.64 -7.31 19.36
N LYS A 3 11.68 -6.76 18.13
CA LYS A 3 11.61 -7.55 16.88
C LYS A 3 12.71 -8.60 16.80
N LEU A 4 13.92 -8.26 17.26
CA LEU A 4 15.04 -9.19 17.30
C LEU A 4 14.76 -10.38 18.22
N LYS A 5 14.18 -10.11 19.40
CA LYS A 5 13.82 -11.15 20.36
C LYS A 5 12.78 -12.12 19.78
N THR A 6 11.76 -11.58 19.12
CA THR A 6 10.74 -12.39 18.45
C THR A 6 11.32 -13.23 17.31
N ALA A 7 12.17 -12.66 16.45
CA ALA A 7 12.81 -13.39 15.36
C ALA A 7 13.75 -14.51 15.87
N ARG A 8 14.47 -14.25 16.96
CA ARG A 8 15.34 -15.23 17.62
C ARG A 8 14.54 -16.40 18.20
N GLU A 9 13.45 -16.09 18.92
CA GLU A 9 12.58 -17.11 19.53
C GLU A 9 11.88 -17.96 18.46
N LEU A 10 11.48 -17.38 17.33
CA LEU A 10 10.91 -18.14 16.19
C LEU A 10 11.90 -19.15 15.60
N LYS A 11 13.21 -18.89 15.68
CA LYS A 11 14.27 -19.82 15.27
C LYS A 11 14.75 -20.72 16.42
N ASN A 12 14.12 -20.66 17.59
CA ASN A 12 14.47 -21.40 18.81
C ASN A 12 15.94 -21.21 19.24
N LEU A 13 16.47 -20.01 19.08
CA LEU A 13 17.87 -19.70 19.44
C LEU A 13 17.96 -19.01 20.80
N THR A 14 19.00 -19.32 21.57
CA THR A 14 19.45 -18.55 22.74
C THR A 14 20.24 -17.29 22.30
N GLN A 15 20.49 -16.36 23.22
CA GLN A 15 21.28 -15.16 22.90
C GLN A 15 22.73 -15.52 22.55
N GLU A 16 23.25 -16.56 23.20
CA GLU A 16 24.57 -17.15 22.99
C GLU A 16 24.67 -17.79 21.60
N GLU A 17 23.71 -18.61 21.20
CA GLU A 17 23.69 -19.25 19.87
C GLU A 17 23.52 -18.23 18.74
N LEU A 18 22.72 -17.18 18.95
CA LEU A 18 22.61 -16.08 17.98
C LEU A 18 23.92 -15.29 17.89
N SER A 19 24.63 -15.11 19.01
CA SER A 19 25.94 -14.45 19.06
C SER A 19 26.96 -15.22 18.23
N GLU A 20 27.00 -16.55 18.37
CA GLU A 20 27.91 -17.41 17.60
C GLU A 20 27.59 -17.36 16.10
N LYS A 21 26.31 -17.49 15.72
CA LYS A 21 25.89 -17.49 14.31
C LYS A 21 26.12 -16.15 13.61
N SER A 22 25.86 -15.04 14.30
CA SER A 22 25.98 -13.69 13.73
C SER A 22 27.37 -13.06 13.91
N LYS A 23 28.24 -13.67 14.74
CA LYS A 23 29.52 -13.08 15.16
C LYS A 23 29.35 -11.70 15.82
N ILE A 24 28.20 -11.45 16.44
CA ILE A 24 27.88 -10.23 17.19
C ILE A 24 27.86 -10.57 18.68
N SER A 25 28.53 -9.79 19.52
CA SER A 25 28.60 -10.10 20.95
C SER A 25 27.22 -10.22 21.61
N VAL A 26 27.08 -11.15 22.56
CA VAL A 26 25.88 -11.32 23.40
C VAL A 26 25.41 -9.98 24.00
N ARG A 27 26.36 -9.15 24.48
CA ARG A 27 26.06 -7.81 25.02
C ARG A 27 25.41 -6.89 23.99
N THR A 28 25.82 -6.95 22.73
CA THR A 28 25.22 -6.17 21.65
C THR A 28 23.81 -6.67 21.34
N ILE A 29 23.61 -7.99 21.29
CA ILE A 29 22.29 -8.61 21.11
C ILE A 29 21.33 -8.17 22.23
N GLN A 30 21.76 -8.24 23.49
CA GLN A 30 20.96 -7.79 24.64
C GLN A 30 20.57 -6.31 24.54
N ARG A 31 21.50 -5.44 24.14
CA ARG A 31 21.21 -4.02 23.93
C ARG A 31 20.18 -3.79 22.82
N ILE A 32 20.22 -4.59 21.76
CA ILE A 32 19.25 -4.51 20.66
C ILE A 32 17.88 -5.05 21.10
N GLU A 33 17.85 -6.16 21.84
CA GLU A 33 16.61 -6.68 22.43
C GLU A 33 16.00 -5.71 23.46
N ALA A 34 16.83 -4.89 24.12
CA ALA A 34 16.41 -3.84 25.04
C ALA A 34 15.98 -2.52 24.35
N GLY A 35 16.12 -2.40 23.03
CA GLY A 35 15.63 -1.25 22.25
C GLY A 35 16.67 -0.45 21.47
N THR A 36 17.93 -0.88 21.40
CA THR A 36 18.93 -0.24 20.53
C THR A 36 18.75 -0.69 19.08
N GLU A 37 18.61 0.24 18.13
CA GLU A 37 18.49 -0.13 16.72
C GLU A 37 19.81 -0.68 16.14
N PRO A 38 19.81 -1.86 15.49
CA PRO A 38 20.99 -2.36 14.78
C PRO A 38 21.19 -1.60 13.47
N LYS A 39 22.45 -1.25 13.15
CA LYS A 39 22.82 -0.51 11.93
C LYS A 39 24.06 -1.12 11.27
N GLY A 40 24.19 -0.90 9.96
CA GLY A 40 25.37 -1.27 9.18
C GLY A 40 25.70 -2.77 9.26
N HIS A 41 26.94 -3.09 9.62
CA HIS A 41 27.41 -4.48 9.71
C HIS A 41 26.60 -5.34 10.69
N THR A 42 26.24 -4.80 11.87
CA THR A 42 25.48 -5.53 12.90
C THR A 42 24.11 -5.96 12.39
N LEU A 43 23.44 -5.10 11.64
CA LEU A 43 22.15 -5.38 11.03
C LEU A 43 22.24 -6.52 10.01
N ARG A 44 23.19 -6.42 9.08
CA ARG A 44 23.45 -7.43 8.04
C ARG A 44 23.75 -8.80 8.64
N ALA A 45 24.64 -8.82 9.62
CA ALA A 45 25.07 -10.05 10.27
C ALA A 45 23.93 -10.75 11.04
N LEU A 46 23.08 -9.98 11.73
CA LEU A 46 21.91 -10.53 12.43
C LEU A 46 20.83 -11.01 11.46
N ALA A 47 20.55 -10.25 10.41
CA ALA A 47 19.58 -10.62 9.37
C ALA A 47 20.00 -11.92 8.66
N GLN A 48 21.28 -12.02 8.28
CA GLN A 48 21.84 -13.22 7.66
C GLN A 48 21.81 -14.44 8.61
N ALA A 49 22.17 -14.25 9.89
CA ALA A 49 22.16 -15.34 10.87
C ALA A 49 20.74 -15.87 11.18
N LEU A 50 19.73 -14.99 11.07
CA LEU A 50 18.33 -15.31 11.27
C LEU A 50 17.60 -15.69 9.98
N ASP A 51 18.27 -15.63 8.83
CA ASP A 51 17.67 -15.91 7.51
C ASP A 51 16.39 -15.07 7.27
N ILE A 52 16.51 -13.77 7.54
CA ILE A 52 15.45 -12.78 7.36
C ILE A 52 16.02 -11.55 6.66
N GLU A 53 15.14 -10.73 6.09
CA GLU A 53 15.56 -9.47 5.47
C GLU A 53 15.95 -8.40 6.48
N GLU A 54 16.93 -7.56 6.14
CA GLU A 54 17.44 -6.50 7.02
C GLU A 54 16.35 -5.53 7.52
N TYR A 55 15.31 -5.28 6.73
CA TYR A 55 14.23 -4.40 7.16
C TYR A 55 13.38 -5.01 8.28
N ALA A 56 13.34 -6.34 8.43
CA ALA A 56 12.55 -7.02 9.46
C ALA A 56 13.08 -6.72 10.87
N LEU A 57 14.37 -6.37 10.99
CA LEU A 57 15.02 -5.98 12.24
C LEU A 57 15.02 -4.46 12.49
N GLN A 58 14.46 -3.68 11.57
CA GLN A 58 14.37 -2.22 11.68
C GLN A 58 12.91 -1.77 11.82
N ASP A 59 12.69 -0.59 12.42
CA ASP A 59 11.38 0.07 12.46
C ASP A 59 11.05 0.87 11.20
N LYS A 60 11.94 0.82 10.19
CA LYS A 60 11.60 1.26 8.84
C LYS A 60 10.78 0.18 8.14
N ILE A 61 9.48 0.45 8.02
CA ILE A 61 8.56 -0.23 7.13
C ILE A 61 9.07 -0.05 5.68
N ILE A 62 10.00 -0.92 5.26
CA ILE A 62 10.22 -1.24 3.86
C ILE A 62 9.34 -2.45 3.63
N VAL A 63 8.21 -2.24 2.96
CA VAL A 63 7.37 -3.32 2.48
C VAL A 63 8.02 -3.83 1.20
N SER A 64 8.99 -4.73 1.34
CA SER A 64 9.21 -5.74 0.32
C SER A 64 8.09 -6.78 0.52
N GLU A 65 7.15 -6.82 -0.42
CA GLU A 65 6.30 -7.99 -0.62
C GLU A 65 7.22 -9.03 -1.30
N VAL A 66 7.62 -10.06 -0.54
CA VAL A 66 8.25 -11.26 -1.08
C VAL A 66 7.16 -12.10 -1.73
N GLU A 67 7.13 -12.12 -3.05
CA GLU A 67 6.76 -13.29 -3.84
C GLU A 67 7.79 -13.43 -4.97
N ILE A 68 8.48 -14.57 -5.02
CA ILE A 68 9.32 -15.05 -6.13
C ILE A 68 8.63 -16.35 -6.57
N PRO A 69 8.34 -16.57 -7.87
CA PRO A 69 9.41 -16.70 -8.85
C PRO A 69 9.26 -15.96 -10.18
N LYS A 70 10.41 -15.39 -10.58
CA LYS A 70 10.95 -15.25 -11.94
C LYS A 70 9.93 -15.31 -13.08
N ASP A 71 9.62 -14.15 -13.64
CA ASP A 71 9.72 -14.00 -15.08
C ASP A 71 10.07 -12.55 -15.45
N GLU A 72 10.77 -12.44 -16.58
CA GLU A 72 11.49 -11.28 -17.03
C GLU A 72 10.55 -10.13 -17.47
N THR A 73 11.12 -8.92 -17.54
CA THR A 73 10.52 -7.68 -18.06
C THR A 73 9.50 -6.97 -17.17
N ASN A 74 9.99 -6.10 -16.28
CA ASN A 74 9.27 -4.85 -16.00
C ASN A 74 10.26 -3.67 -15.85
N PRO A 75 9.91 -2.48 -16.37
CA PRO A 75 10.82 -1.35 -16.43
C PRO A 75 11.16 -0.89 -15.01
N LYS A 76 12.44 -0.56 -14.79
CA LYS A 76 12.96 0.06 -13.56
C LYS A 76 12.01 1.17 -13.10
N GLU A 77 11.16 0.90 -12.11
CA GLU A 77 10.37 1.95 -11.47
C GLU A 77 11.35 2.88 -10.76
N GLU A 78 11.38 4.15 -11.18
CA GLU A 78 12.13 5.20 -10.49
C GLU A 78 11.76 5.15 -9.00
N LEU A 79 12.76 4.97 -8.13
CA LEU A 79 12.63 5.05 -6.68
C LEU A 79 12.35 6.51 -6.28
N THR A 80 11.15 7.01 -6.60
CA THR A 80 10.65 8.29 -6.10
C THR A 80 10.21 8.10 -4.65
N GLU A 81 10.75 8.90 -3.73
CA GLU A 81 10.27 8.93 -2.35
C GLU A 81 8.75 9.17 -2.30
N VAL A 82 8.03 8.27 -1.63
CA VAL A 82 6.56 8.32 -1.55
C VAL A 82 6.15 9.40 -0.54
N ASN A 83 5.56 10.49 -1.04
CA ASN A 83 4.96 11.50 -0.19
C ASN A 83 3.48 11.16 0.05
N TYR A 84 3.21 10.54 1.21
CA TYR A 84 1.86 10.11 1.57
C TYR A 84 0.84 11.25 1.68
N THR A 85 1.28 12.48 1.99
CA THR A 85 0.39 13.66 2.00
C THR A 85 -0.06 13.96 0.59
N SER A 86 0.86 13.97 -0.39
CA SER A 86 0.54 14.15 -1.80
C SER A 86 -0.35 13.01 -2.32
N VAL A 87 -0.05 11.76 -1.99
CA VAL A 87 -0.88 10.60 -2.37
C VAL A 87 -2.31 10.73 -1.82
N LYS A 88 -2.47 11.20 -0.59
CA LYS A 88 -3.77 11.46 0.03
C LYS A 88 -4.53 12.58 -0.69
N ILE A 89 -3.85 13.69 -1.03
CA ILE A 89 -4.43 14.79 -1.81
C ILE A 89 -4.88 14.30 -3.19
N ILE A 90 -4.06 13.50 -3.87
CA ILE A 90 -4.40 12.90 -5.17
C ILE A 90 -5.67 12.06 -5.06
N ASN A 91 -5.76 11.16 -4.07
CA ASN A 91 -6.96 10.36 -3.84
C ASN A 91 -8.20 11.21 -3.50
N LEU A 92 -8.06 12.22 -2.63
CA LEU A 92 -9.18 13.08 -2.24
C LEU A 92 -9.63 14.05 -3.34
N SER A 93 -8.76 14.37 -4.30
CA SER A 93 -9.10 15.26 -5.41
C SER A 93 -10.28 14.74 -6.25
N SER A 94 -10.43 13.42 -6.35
CA SER A 94 -11.58 12.74 -6.96
C SER A 94 -12.93 13.14 -6.36
N VAL A 95 -12.98 13.44 -5.05
CA VAL A 95 -14.25 13.80 -4.37
C VAL A 95 -14.88 15.05 -4.98
N LEU A 96 -14.07 16.04 -5.37
CA LEU A 96 -14.56 17.30 -5.94
C LEU A 96 -15.27 17.10 -7.28
N PHE A 97 -14.90 16.04 -8.01
CA PHE A 97 -15.39 15.76 -9.35
C PHE A 97 -16.20 14.47 -9.43
N ILE A 98 -16.77 14.02 -8.31
CA ILE A 98 -17.48 12.75 -8.20
C ILE A 98 -18.68 12.60 -9.14
N LEU A 99 -19.34 13.72 -9.48
CA LEU A 99 -20.48 13.78 -10.41
C LEU A 99 -20.06 13.92 -11.88
N LEU A 100 -18.76 14.12 -12.14
CA LEU A 100 -18.19 14.33 -13.47
C LEU A 100 -17.17 13.22 -13.76
N PRO A 101 -17.62 12.05 -14.27
CA PRO A 101 -16.78 10.85 -14.37
C PRO A 101 -15.43 11.03 -15.07
N PRO A 102 -15.31 11.81 -16.16
CA PRO A 102 -14.00 12.07 -16.78
C PRO A 102 -13.05 12.85 -15.88
N LEU A 103 -13.56 13.87 -15.18
CA LEU A 103 -12.75 14.71 -14.29
C LEU A 103 -12.32 13.94 -13.03
N ASN A 104 -13.15 12.99 -12.58
CA ASN A 104 -12.85 12.11 -11.44
C ASN A 104 -11.55 11.28 -11.63
N ILE A 105 -11.15 11.02 -12.89
CA ILE A 105 -9.90 10.34 -13.25
C ILE A 105 -8.82 11.35 -13.66
N LEU A 106 -9.20 12.34 -14.49
CA LEU A 106 -8.27 13.29 -15.08
C LEU A 106 -7.55 14.13 -14.03
N VAL A 107 -8.23 14.54 -12.96
CA VAL A 107 -7.64 15.39 -11.93
C VAL A 107 -6.58 14.65 -11.10
N PRO A 108 -6.85 13.45 -10.55
CA PRO A 108 -5.81 12.63 -9.93
C PRO A 108 -4.62 12.36 -10.86
N LEU A 109 -4.88 12.11 -12.15
CA LEU A 109 -3.84 11.88 -13.15
C LEU A 109 -2.99 13.14 -13.37
N LEU A 110 -3.60 14.31 -13.48
CA LEU A 110 -2.87 15.58 -13.59
C LEU A 110 -2.02 15.82 -12.34
N LEU A 111 -2.58 15.59 -11.14
CA LEU A 111 -1.87 15.76 -9.87
C LEU A 111 -0.71 14.77 -9.69
N MET A 112 -0.81 13.54 -10.22
CA MET A 112 0.29 12.57 -10.26
C MET A 112 1.53 13.18 -10.93
N PHE A 113 1.34 13.85 -12.07
CA PHE A 113 2.42 14.49 -12.82
C PHE A 113 2.92 15.77 -12.15
N THR A 114 2.02 16.66 -11.70
CA THR A 114 2.42 17.95 -11.09
C THR A 114 3.11 17.77 -9.75
N MET A 115 2.68 16.80 -8.93
CA MET A 115 3.27 16.49 -7.63
C MET A 115 4.44 15.49 -7.74
N LYS A 116 4.80 15.04 -8.95
CA LYS A 116 5.86 14.07 -9.22
C LYS A 116 5.73 12.77 -8.41
N GLN A 117 4.50 12.31 -8.16
CA GLN A 117 4.22 11.08 -7.40
C GLN A 117 3.83 9.95 -8.34
N LYS A 118 4.81 9.30 -8.99
CA LYS A 118 4.58 8.22 -9.96
C LYS A 118 4.60 6.81 -9.37
N ASN A 119 4.50 6.70 -8.04
CA ASN A 119 4.56 5.43 -7.33
C ASN A 119 3.31 4.56 -7.57
N ASN A 120 3.44 3.28 -7.22
CA ASN A 120 2.39 2.28 -7.39
C ASN A 120 1.07 2.65 -6.69
N LEU A 121 1.11 3.34 -5.53
CA LEU A 121 -0.12 3.75 -4.83
C LEU A 121 -0.95 4.73 -5.67
N VAL A 122 -0.31 5.70 -6.32
CA VAL A 122 -1.01 6.67 -7.17
C VAL A 122 -1.58 6.00 -8.43
N LYS A 123 -0.81 5.12 -9.07
CA LYS A 123 -1.29 4.32 -10.21
C LYS A 123 -2.51 3.48 -9.82
N GLN A 124 -2.50 2.87 -8.64
CA GLN A 124 -3.60 2.10 -8.09
C GLN A 124 -4.84 2.95 -7.78
N ILE A 125 -4.67 4.14 -7.20
CA ILE A 125 -5.79 5.09 -6.98
C ILE A 125 -6.50 5.36 -8.30
N ILE A 126 -5.74 5.73 -9.34
CA ILE A 126 -6.30 6.06 -10.65
C ILE A 126 -6.91 4.82 -11.31
N SER A 127 -6.28 3.66 -11.18
CA SER A 127 -6.81 2.39 -11.73
C SER A 127 -8.15 2.00 -11.07
N VAL A 128 -8.29 2.18 -9.76
CA VAL A 128 -9.57 1.97 -9.06
C VAL A 128 -10.63 2.95 -9.56
N GLN A 129 -10.28 4.23 -9.81
CA GLN A 129 -11.22 5.20 -10.37
C GLN A 129 -11.63 4.84 -11.80
N ILE A 130 -10.71 4.36 -12.65
CA ILE A 130 -11.04 3.88 -14.00
C ILE A 130 -11.99 2.68 -13.92
N MET A 131 -11.66 1.67 -13.10
CA MET A 131 -12.50 0.48 -12.91
C MET A 131 -13.91 0.86 -12.47
N TRP A 132 -14.00 1.72 -11.45
CA TRP A 132 -15.30 2.16 -10.93
C TRP A 132 -16.10 2.99 -11.95
N THR A 133 -15.46 3.93 -12.66
CA THR A 133 -16.10 4.75 -13.69
C THR A 133 -16.63 3.91 -14.85
N VAL A 134 -15.96 2.81 -15.22
CA VAL A 134 -16.45 1.87 -16.25
C VAL A 134 -17.58 0.99 -15.71
N LEU A 135 -17.48 0.54 -14.45
CA LEU A 135 -18.47 -0.34 -13.83
C LEU A 135 -19.81 0.37 -13.54
N ALA A 136 -19.77 1.63 -13.10
CA ALA A 136 -20.96 2.40 -12.74
C ALA A 136 -22.05 2.48 -13.84
N PRO A 137 -21.76 2.83 -15.09
CA PRO A 137 -22.77 2.86 -16.16
C PRO A 137 -23.31 1.46 -16.48
N VAL A 138 -22.50 0.39 -16.36
CA VAL A 138 -22.97 -0.98 -16.55
C VAL A 138 -24.02 -1.33 -15.48
N VAL A 139 -23.72 -1.04 -14.21
CA VAL A 139 -24.67 -1.26 -13.09
C VAL A 139 -25.93 -0.43 -13.27
N PHE A 140 -25.80 0.83 -13.70
CA PHE A 140 -26.94 1.71 -13.98
C PHE A 140 -27.82 1.14 -15.10
N MET A 141 -27.23 0.73 -16.23
CA MET A 141 -27.96 0.16 -17.36
C MET A 141 -28.70 -1.11 -16.95
N LEU A 142 -28.06 -2.02 -16.21
CA LEU A 142 -28.72 -3.21 -15.67
C LEU A 142 -29.94 -2.83 -14.81
N GLY A 143 -29.81 -1.84 -13.93
CA GLY A 143 -30.92 -1.34 -13.13
C GLY A 143 -32.10 -0.81 -13.96
N VAL A 144 -31.81 -0.12 -15.07
CA VAL A 144 -32.84 0.37 -16.01
C VAL A 144 -33.54 -0.80 -16.74
N PHE A 145 -32.78 -1.81 -17.18
CA PHE A 145 -33.34 -2.98 -17.88
C PHE A 145 -34.29 -3.81 -17.02
N LEU A 146 -34.12 -3.82 -15.70
CA LEU A 146 -35.01 -4.51 -14.76
C LEU A 146 -36.39 -3.85 -14.62
N LYS A 147 -36.58 -2.61 -15.11
CA LYS A 147 -37.86 -1.87 -15.10
C LYS A 147 -38.55 -1.78 -13.72
N LEU A 148 -37.76 -1.69 -12.64
CA LEU A 148 -38.24 -1.63 -11.24
C LEU A 148 -38.92 -0.30 -10.83
N GLY A 149 -39.11 0.63 -11.78
CA GLY A 149 -39.77 1.92 -11.56
C GLY A 149 -38.81 3.09 -11.28
N ARG A 150 -39.35 4.31 -11.33
CA ARG A 150 -38.57 5.56 -11.26
C ARG A 150 -37.88 5.76 -9.90
N GLN A 151 -38.57 5.45 -8.80
CA GLN A 151 -38.02 5.62 -7.45
C GLN A 151 -36.78 4.75 -7.25
N PHE A 152 -36.81 3.51 -7.77
CA PHE A 152 -35.66 2.62 -7.75
C PHE A 152 -34.46 3.21 -8.50
N ILE A 153 -34.67 3.77 -9.69
CA ILE A 153 -33.59 4.38 -10.49
C ILE A 153 -32.93 5.55 -9.74
N LEU A 154 -33.72 6.39 -9.07
CA LEU A 154 -33.20 7.49 -8.26
C LEU A 154 -32.35 6.99 -7.08
N VAL A 155 -32.85 5.98 -6.36
CA VAL A 155 -32.12 5.35 -5.25
C VAL A 155 -30.82 4.71 -5.75
N LEU A 156 -30.87 3.99 -6.88
CA LEU A 156 -29.70 3.38 -7.50
C LEU A 156 -28.64 4.42 -7.87
N MET A 157 -29.05 5.56 -8.44
CA MET A 157 -28.15 6.65 -8.79
C MET A 157 -27.45 7.22 -7.55
N ILE A 158 -28.19 7.44 -6.46
CA ILE A 158 -27.62 7.89 -5.18
C ILE A 158 -26.63 6.85 -4.65
N LEU A 159 -26.98 5.56 -4.67
CA LEU A 159 -26.11 4.48 -4.21
C LEU A 159 -24.81 4.37 -5.01
N ILE A 160 -24.85 4.58 -6.33
CA ILE A 160 -23.66 4.60 -7.18
C ILE A 160 -22.71 5.74 -6.78
N VAL A 161 -23.24 6.94 -6.52
CA VAL A 161 -22.43 8.07 -6.06
C VAL A 161 -21.86 7.82 -4.67
N LEU A 162 -22.68 7.33 -3.74
CA LEU A 162 -22.26 7.04 -2.36
C LEU A 162 -21.20 5.93 -2.29
N SER A 163 -21.29 4.90 -3.13
CA SER A 163 -20.29 3.84 -3.19
C SER A 163 -18.95 4.35 -3.74
N ASN A 164 -18.96 5.22 -4.74
CA ASN A 164 -17.74 5.92 -5.19
C ASN A 164 -17.11 6.72 -4.04
N LEU A 165 -17.91 7.53 -3.36
CA LEU A 165 -17.46 8.34 -2.23
C LEU A 165 -16.87 7.45 -1.12
N PHE A 166 -17.52 6.34 -0.82
CA PHE A 166 -17.05 5.38 0.18
C PHE A 166 -15.70 4.79 -0.19
N ILE A 167 -15.48 4.39 -1.44
CA ILE A 167 -14.19 3.88 -1.92
C ILE A 167 -13.09 4.92 -1.71
N ILE A 168 -13.33 6.17 -2.13
CA ILE A 168 -12.36 7.26 -2.02
C ILE A 168 -12.01 7.54 -0.54
N LEU A 169 -13.01 7.67 0.33
CA LEU A 169 -12.80 7.94 1.75
C LEU A 169 -12.12 6.76 2.46
N ARG A 170 -12.49 5.53 2.13
CA ARG A 170 -11.87 4.33 2.70
C ARG A 170 -10.40 4.20 2.30
N ASN A 171 -10.07 4.53 1.06
CA ASN A 171 -8.68 4.60 0.61
C ASN A 171 -7.90 5.73 1.30
N ALA A 172 -8.51 6.91 1.47
CA ALA A 172 -7.88 8.00 2.23
C ALA A 172 -7.56 7.57 3.67
N ALA A 173 -8.49 6.88 4.34
CA ALA A 173 -8.28 6.35 5.69
C ALA A 173 -7.19 5.26 5.74
N GLY A 174 -7.11 4.40 4.71
CA GLY A 174 -6.05 3.41 4.58
C GLY A 174 -4.66 4.04 4.42
N ILE A 175 -4.55 5.06 3.56
CA ILE A 175 -3.32 5.82 3.35
C ILE A 175 -2.87 6.48 4.65
N ASP A 176 -3.81 7.01 5.43
CA ASP A 176 -3.51 7.71 6.68
C ASP A 176 -2.95 6.75 7.74
N LYS A 177 -3.70 5.67 8.03
CA LYS A 177 -3.41 4.71 9.10
C LYS A 177 -2.30 3.72 8.75
N ASN A 178 -2.37 3.13 7.56
CA ASN A 178 -1.58 1.96 7.20
C ASN A 178 -0.57 2.23 6.08
N LYS A 179 -0.54 3.46 5.54
CA LYS A 179 0.30 3.84 4.39
C LYS A 179 0.07 2.95 3.16
N ARG A 180 -1.14 2.40 3.02
CA ARG A 180 -1.56 1.51 1.93
C ARG A 180 -3.01 1.78 1.55
N LEU A 181 -3.37 1.49 0.31
CA LEU A 181 -4.78 1.54 -0.11
C LEU A 181 -5.55 0.37 0.50
N PHE A 182 -6.83 0.61 0.80
CA PHE A 182 -7.72 -0.46 1.25
C PHE A 182 -8.29 -1.21 0.04
N TYR A 183 -8.79 -0.46 -0.95
CA TYR A 183 -9.17 -0.97 -2.26
C TYR A 183 -7.99 -0.78 -3.22
N ARG A 184 -7.40 -1.90 -3.64
CA ARG A 184 -6.37 -2.02 -4.67
C ARG A 184 -6.78 -3.08 -5.68
N LEU A 185 -6.32 -2.94 -6.92
CA LEU A 185 -6.41 -3.94 -7.97
C LEU A 185 -5.12 -4.77 -7.98
N ASN A 186 -5.18 -5.96 -8.56
CA ASN A 186 -4.00 -6.82 -8.73
C ASN A 186 -3.09 -6.35 -9.88
N PHE A 187 -3.51 -5.34 -10.63
CA PHE A 187 -2.79 -4.75 -11.76
C PHE A 187 -2.95 -3.23 -11.77
N ASN A 188 -2.09 -2.52 -12.50
CA ASN A 188 -2.23 -1.10 -12.81
C ASN A 188 -2.77 -0.96 -14.24
N MET A 189 -3.69 -0.02 -14.46
CA MET A 189 -4.16 0.33 -15.81
C MET A 189 -3.29 1.38 -16.52
N ILE A 190 -2.35 1.99 -15.79
CA ILE A 190 -1.43 3.04 -16.25
C ILE A 190 -0.05 2.88 -15.62
#